data_AF-W2YQA0-F1
#
_entry.id   AF-W2YQA0-F1
#
_cell.length_a   1.000
_cell.length_b   1.000
_cell.length_c   1.000
_cell.angle_alpha   90.00
_cell.angle_beta   90.00
_cell.angle_gamma   90.00
#
_symmetry.space_group_name_H-M   'P 1'
#
loop_
_entity.id
_entity.type
_entity.pdbx_description
1 polymer ?
#
loop_
_entity_poly.entity_id
_entity_poly.type
_entity_poly.pdbx_seq_one_letter_code
_entity_poly.pdbx_strand_id
1 'polypeptide(L)'
;MHTNRFCSLERGEGLTKRCCCVLQDEASMSFAQWLGIRSEGLVQAVVIPLFVTAVLFTGSLLANALRLLNVSKQFHSNGLWFAIKNSALYYSITHDRLPSLRTYVLGPLTEEFVFRSCMVPLLVCAEFTVKQIILGSPLMFGAAHLHHFLEYVRHGRSPKDAALTVGFQLLYTSLFGAYATFIFLRTGHFASIFLVHVFCNVMGFPDLSFFNPESSLHPYRLVLLGAYFFGIYGFSLLLMPLTEPAIYSSGMWNMTASATEHELVFGYTETL
;
A
#
# COMPACT_ATOMS: atom_id res chain seq x y z
N MET A 1 44.72 -17.16 -27.18
CA MET A 1 45.24 -15.82 -27.54
C MET A 1 44.51 -14.80 -26.69
N HIS A 2 45.28 -14.13 -25.83
CA HIS A 2 44.83 -13.11 -24.89
C HIS A 2 44.13 -11.95 -25.58
N THR A 3 43.07 -11.42 -24.95
CA THR A 3 42.83 -9.98 -24.92
C THR A 3 42.30 -9.61 -23.53
N ASN A 4 43.24 -9.32 -22.63
CA ASN A 4 42.99 -8.52 -21.43
C ASN A 4 42.54 -7.12 -21.89
N ARG A 5 41.39 -6.64 -21.41
CA ARG A 5 41.14 -5.19 -21.33
C ARG A 5 41.17 -4.75 -19.88
N PHE A 6 42.19 -3.96 -19.59
CA PHE A 6 42.43 -3.20 -18.38
C PHE A 6 41.18 -2.43 -17.96
N CYS A 7 40.73 -2.62 -16.71
CA CYS A 7 39.92 -1.64 -16.00
C CYS A 7 40.89 -0.71 -15.26
N SER A 8 41.16 0.47 -15.83
CA SER A 8 41.95 1.50 -15.16
C SER A 8 41.18 2.04 -13.97
N LEU A 9 41.76 1.85 -12.78
CA LEU A 9 41.40 2.49 -11.53
C LEU A 9 41.64 4.01 -11.62
N GLU A 10 40.63 4.76 -12.04
CA GLU A 10 40.56 6.19 -11.73
C GLU A 10 39.83 6.40 -10.40
N ARG A 11 40.61 6.89 -9.45
CA ARG A 11 40.27 7.13 -8.05
C ARG A 11 39.50 8.45 -7.97
N GLY A 12 38.19 8.41 -8.18
CA GLY A 12 37.34 9.59 -8.00
C GLY A 12 35.97 9.54 -8.67
N GLU A 13 35.17 8.49 -8.47
CA GLU A 13 33.75 8.43 -8.91
C GLU A 13 33.03 7.19 -8.32
N GLY A 14 33.03 7.08 -6.98
CA GLY A 14 32.63 5.85 -6.28
C GLY A 14 31.13 5.49 -6.31
N LEU A 15 30.23 6.45 -6.49
CA LEU A 15 28.78 6.16 -6.51
C LEU A 15 28.26 5.79 -7.90
N THR A 16 28.68 6.51 -8.94
CA THR A 16 28.07 6.38 -10.27
C THR A 16 28.48 5.10 -10.99
N LYS A 17 29.74 4.66 -10.81
CA LYS A 17 30.23 3.41 -11.42
C LYS A 17 29.69 2.14 -10.74
N ARG A 18 29.34 2.22 -9.46
CA ARG A 18 28.78 1.07 -8.72
C ARG A 18 27.34 0.76 -9.15
N CYS A 19 26.55 1.79 -9.45
CA CYS A 19 25.21 1.65 -10.04
C CYS A 19 25.22 1.00 -11.43
N CYS A 20 26.27 1.22 -12.23
CA CYS A 20 26.34 0.72 -13.60
C CYS A 20 26.91 -0.71 -13.70
N CYS A 21 27.88 -1.09 -12.84
CA CYS A 21 28.48 -2.43 -12.91
C CYS A 21 27.56 -3.57 -12.41
N VAL A 22 26.58 -3.30 -11.54
CA VAL A 22 25.63 -4.34 -11.06
C VAL A 22 24.56 -4.68 -12.10
N LEU A 23 24.42 -3.89 -13.18
CA LEU A 23 23.49 -4.18 -14.27
C LEU A 23 23.96 -5.32 -15.20
N GLN A 24 25.13 -5.88 -14.97
CA GLN A 24 25.80 -6.72 -15.96
C GLN A 24 26.53 -7.91 -15.34
N ASP A 25 25.79 -8.80 -14.69
CA ASP A 25 25.80 -10.22 -15.06
C ASP A 25 24.71 -11.03 -14.32
N GLU A 26 24.08 -11.92 -15.09
CA GLU A 26 23.11 -12.98 -14.72
C GLU A 26 21.70 -12.53 -14.25
N ALA A 27 20.74 -12.59 -15.20
CA ALA A 27 19.31 -12.32 -15.10
C ALA A 27 18.91 -10.85 -14.77
N SER A 28 19.33 -9.91 -15.61
CA SER A 28 18.92 -8.51 -15.48
C SER A 28 17.40 -8.35 -15.69
N MET A 29 16.69 -8.00 -14.60
CA MET A 29 15.30 -7.56 -14.70
C MET A 29 15.21 -6.35 -15.62
N SER A 30 14.27 -6.40 -16.56
CA SER A 30 13.98 -5.26 -17.43
C SER A 30 13.51 -4.05 -16.61
N PHE A 31 13.69 -2.85 -17.17
CA PHE A 31 13.21 -1.62 -16.52
C PHE A 31 11.71 -1.66 -16.19
N ALA A 32 10.88 -2.23 -17.08
CA ALA A 32 9.45 -2.41 -16.82
C ALA A 32 9.18 -3.31 -15.60
N GLN A 33 9.96 -4.38 -15.41
CA GLN A 33 9.85 -5.25 -14.24
C GLN A 33 10.29 -4.54 -12.95
N TRP A 34 11.27 -3.64 -13.01
CA TRP A 34 11.62 -2.77 -11.88
C TRP A 34 10.48 -1.83 -11.50
N LEU A 35 9.74 -1.30 -12.48
CA LEU A 35 8.53 -0.52 -12.24
C LEU A 35 7.32 -1.39 -11.81
N GLY A 36 7.47 -2.71 -11.69
CA GLY A 36 6.40 -3.64 -11.36
C GLY A 36 5.39 -3.86 -12.49
N ILE A 37 5.77 -3.58 -13.74
CA ILE A 37 4.97 -3.80 -14.95
C ILE A 37 5.41 -5.13 -15.57
N ARG A 38 4.63 -6.18 -15.32
CA ARG A 38 4.85 -7.54 -15.83
C ARG A 38 3.56 -8.37 -15.83
N SER A 39 3.52 -9.43 -16.64
CA SER A 39 2.35 -10.31 -16.81
C SER A 39 2.39 -11.58 -15.96
N GLU A 40 3.58 -12.18 -15.78
CA GLU A 40 3.77 -13.36 -14.93
C GLU A 40 3.30 -13.07 -13.51
N GLY A 41 2.47 -13.94 -12.94
CA GLY A 41 1.94 -13.77 -11.57
C GLY A 41 0.88 -12.68 -11.41
N LEU A 42 0.48 -11.98 -12.48
CA LEU A 42 -0.42 -10.81 -12.40
C LEU A 42 -1.79 -11.13 -11.78
N VAL A 43 -2.40 -12.27 -12.15
CA VAL A 43 -3.72 -12.65 -11.63
C VAL A 43 -3.65 -12.86 -10.11
N GLN A 44 -2.64 -13.59 -9.65
CA GLN A 44 -2.37 -13.81 -8.23
C GLN A 44 -2.13 -12.48 -7.53
N ALA A 45 -1.29 -11.61 -8.12
CA ALA A 45 -0.93 -10.31 -7.58
C ALA A 45 -2.12 -9.36 -7.45
N VAL A 46 -3.13 -9.48 -8.31
CA VAL A 46 -4.38 -8.72 -8.17
C VAL A 46 -5.28 -9.36 -7.12
N VAL A 47 -5.52 -10.66 -7.19
CA VAL A 47 -6.57 -11.32 -6.39
C VAL A 47 -6.16 -11.49 -4.92
N ILE A 48 -4.97 -12.01 -4.66
CA ILE A 48 -4.58 -12.46 -3.32
C ILE A 48 -4.33 -11.28 -2.36
N PRO A 49 -3.55 -10.24 -2.72
CA PRO A 49 -3.39 -9.05 -1.87
C PRO A 49 -4.69 -8.30 -1.64
N LEU A 50 -5.58 -8.22 -2.64
CA LEU A 50 -6.92 -7.66 -2.45
C LEU A 50 -7.73 -8.48 -1.45
N PHE A 51 -7.70 -9.81 -1.54
CA PHE A 51 -8.39 -10.68 -0.60
C PHE A 51 -7.85 -10.52 0.83
N VAL A 52 -6.54 -10.53 1.02
CA VAL A 52 -5.91 -10.29 2.34
C VAL A 52 -6.32 -8.93 2.90
N THR A 53 -6.31 -7.90 2.06
CA THR A 53 -6.79 -6.56 2.45
C THR A 53 -8.29 -6.59 2.79
N ALA A 54 -9.12 -7.29 2.03
CA ALA A 54 -10.55 -7.42 2.33
C ALA A 54 -10.80 -8.13 3.67
N VAL A 55 -9.98 -9.13 4.03
CA VAL A 55 -10.03 -9.76 5.36
C VAL A 55 -9.77 -8.74 6.47
N LEU A 56 -8.75 -7.89 6.33
CA LEU A 56 -8.50 -6.79 7.28
C LEU A 56 -9.73 -5.87 7.42
N PHE A 57 -10.41 -5.59 6.30
CA PHE A 57 -11.57 -4.71 6.23
C PHE A 57 -12.92 -5.41 6.49
N THR A 58 -12.93 -6.64 7.03
CA THR A 58 -14.16 -7.41 7.29
C THR A 58 -15.19 -6.61 8.10
N GLY A 59 -14.76 -5.86 9.11
CA GLY A 59 -15.65 -5.01 9.90
C GLY A 59 -16.32 -3.89 9.08
N SER A 60 -15.55 -3.18 8.24
CA SER A 60 -16.07 -2.13 7.35
C SER A 60 -16.99 -2.69 6.27
N LEU A 61 -16.64 -3.85 5.70
CA LEU A 61 -17.48 -4.57 4.73
C LEU A 61 -18.82 -4.96 5.35
N LEU A 62 -18.79 -5.50 6.58
CA LEU A 62 -20.00 -5.86 7.30
C LEU A 62 -20.84 -4.63 7.65
N ALA A 63 -20.23 -3.54 8.11
CA ALA A 63 -20.93 -2.28 8.38
C ALA A 63 -21.65 -1.76 7.12
N ASN A 64 -20.96 -1.73 5.98
CA ASN A 64 -21.54 -1.32 4.71
C ASN A 64 -22.66 -2.26 4.24
N ALA A 65 -22.49 -3.57 4.40
CA ALA A 65 -23.53 -4.54 4.09
C ALA A 65 -24.79 -4.35 4.96
N LEU A 66 -24.62 -4.14 6.27
CA LEU A 66 -25.72 -3.87 7.19
C LEU A 66 -26.43 -2.55 6.86
N ARG A 67 -25.69 -1.49 6.49
CA ARG A 67 -26.27 -0.23 6.01
C ARG A 67 -27.14 -0.47 4.78
N LEU A 68 -26.63 -1.19 3.78
CA LEU A 68 -27.38 -1.52 2.57
C LEU A 68 -28.62 -2.37 2.87
N LEU A 69 -28.51 -3.36 3.76
CA LEU A 69 -29.65 -4.20 4.15
C LEU A 69 -30.72 -3.42 4.90
N ASN A 70 -30.33 -2.53 5.82
CA ASN A 70 -31.26 -1.69 6.57
C ASN A 70 -32.03 -0.75 5.65
N VAL A 71 -31.35 -0.11 4.68
CA VAL A 71 -32.00 0.74 3.67
C VAL A 71 -32.88 -0.09 2.75
N SER A 72 -32.40 -1.25 2.28
CA SER A 72 -33.17 -2.12 1.38
C SER A 72 -34.49 -2.59 1.99
N LYS A 73 -34.53 -2.84 3.31
CA LYS A 73 -35.75 -3.26 4.02
C LYS A 73 -36.82 -2.18 4.09
N GLN A 74 -36.48 -0.91 3.89
CA GLN A 74 -37.45 0.19 3.87
C GLN A 74 -38.27 0.25 2.57
N PHE A 75 -37.80 -0.42 1.51
CA PHE A 75 -38.45 -0.40 0.19
C PHE A 75 -39.09 -1.77 -0.14
N HIS A 76 -40.39 -1.77 -0.45
CA HIS A 76 -41.17 -2.99 -0.74
C HIS A 76 -40.81 -3.67 -2.07
N SER A 77 -40.29 -2.94 -3.06
CA SER A 77 -39.86 -3.49 -4.37
C SER A 77 -38.54 -2.87 -4.81
N ASN A 78 -37.64 -3.67 -5.40
CA ASN A 78 -36.29 -3.27 -5.84
C ASN A 78 -35.39 -2.64 -4.75
N GLY A 79 -35.61 -2.98 -3.47
CA GLY A 79 -34.96 -2.31 -2.34
C GLY A 79 -33.42 -2.31 -2.37
N LEU A 80 -32.79 -3.37 -2.87
CA LEU A 80 -31.33 -3.44 -2.99
C LEU A 80 -30.78 -2.41 -3.98
N TRP A 81 -31.44 -2.25 -5.13
CA TRP A 81 -31.03 -1.27 -6.14
C TRP A 81 -31.15 0.16 -5.62
N PHE A 82 -32.26 0.45 -4.92
CA PHE A 82 -32.43 1.73 -4.24
C PHE A 82 -31.41 1.93 -3.12
N ALA A 83 -31.08 0.89 -2.34
CA ALA A 83 -30.05 0.96 -1.31
C ALA A 83 -28.67 1.28 -1.90
N ILE A 84 -28.30 0.66 -3.02
CA ILE A 84 -27.05 0.96 -3.74
C ILE A 84 -27.05 2.41 -4.22
N LYS A 85 -28.16 2.89 -4.82
CA LYS A 85 -28.28 4.30 -5.25
C LYS A 85 -28.15 5.30 -4.10
N ASN A 86 -28.60 4.93 -2.90
CA ASN A 86 -28.49 5.73 -1.70
C ASN A 86 -27.14 5.55 -0.96
N SER A 87 -26.23 4.71 -1.47
CA SER A 87 -24.91 4.53 -0.87
C SER A 87 -24.01 5.75 -1.14
N ALA A 88 -23.15 6.07 -0.18
CA ALA A 88 -22.20 7.18 -0.31
C ALA A 88 -21.27 7.01 -1.53
N LEU A 89 -20.88 5.77 -1.84
CA LEU A 89 -20.04 5.46 -3.00
C LEU A 89 -20.75 5.79 -4.32
N TYR A 90 -22.01 5.35 -4.47
CA TYR A 90 -22.78 5.64 -5.67
C TYR A 90 -23.01 7.14 -5.84
N TYR A 91 -23.37 7.84 -4.75
CA TYR A 91 -23.55 9.28 -4.76
C TYR A 91 -22.27 10.00 -5.21
N SER A 92 -21.13 9.66 -4.59
CA SER A 92 -19.83 10.23 -4.93
C SER A 92 -19.51 10.03 -6.42
N ILE A 93 -19.56 8.78 -6.92
CA ILE A 93 -19.22 8.47 -8.31
C ILE A 93 -20.16 9.15 -9.32
N THR A 94 -21.43 9.35 -8.97
CA THR A 94 -22.42 9.91 -9.91
C THR A 94 -22.46 11.43 -9.92
N HIS A 95 -22.37 12.07 -8.75
CA HIS A 95 -22.55 13.51 -8.58
C HIS A 95 -21.20 14.25 -8.50
N ASP A 96 -20.18 13.66 -7.87
CA ASP A 96 -18.87 14.26 -7.65
C ASP A 96 -17.79 13.65 -8.55
N ARG A 97 -18.10 13.46 -9.84
CA ARG A 97 -17.28 12.67 -10.79
C ARG A 97 -15.78 13.01 -10.79
N LEU A 98 -15.43 14.30 -10.78
CA LEU A 98 -14.03 14.75 -10.79
C LEU A 98 -13.33 14.48 -9.44
N PRO A 99 -13.87 14.91 -8.29
CA PRO A 99 -13.37 14.49 -6.98
C PRO A 99 -13.24 12.97 -6.83
N SER A 100 -14.25 12.18 -7.21
CA SER A 100 -14.23 10.73 -7.11
C SER A 100 -13.18 10.09 -8.02
N LEU A 101 -13.03 10.59 -9.25
CA LEU A 101 -11.96 10.14 -10.15
C LEU A 101 -10.58 10.41 -9.54
N ARG A 102 -10.40 11.59 -8.93
CA ARG A 102 -9.17 11.94 -8.21
C ARG A 102 -8.93 10.99 -7.03
N THR A 103 -9.93 10.77 -6.19
CA THR A 103 -9.78 9.98 -4.95
C THR A 103 -9.64 8.48 -5.21
N TYR A 104 -10.38 7.92 -6.17
CA TYR A 104 -10.45 6.47 -6.38
C TYR A 104 -9.56 5.97 -7.50
N VAL A 105 -9.04 6.83 -8.38
CA VAL A 105 -8.22 6.38 -9.52
C VAL A 105 -6.93 7.18 -9.61
N LEU A 106 -6.99 8.49 -9.84
CA LEU A 106 -5.79 9.27 -10.17
C LEU A 106 -4.83 9.38 -8.98
N GLY A 107 -5.33 9.63 -7.78
CA GLY A 107 -4.53 9.67 -6.54
C GLY A 107 -3.77 8.35 -6.35
N PRO A 108 -4.48 7.22 -6.17
CA PRO A 108 -3.84 5.90 -6.04
C PRO A 108 -2.86 5.58 -7.17
N LEU A 109 -3.21 5.89 -8.42
CA LEU A 109 -2.36 5.65 -9.58
C LEU A 109 -1.03 6.42 -9.46
N THR A 110 -1.11 7.74 -9.23
CA THR A 110 0.07 8.59 -9.17
C THR A 110 0.91 8.35 -7.92
N GLU A 111 0.28 8.16 -6.77
CA GLU A 111 0.95 7.94 -5.49
C GLU A 111 1.70 6.61 -5.52
N GLU A 112 1.05 5.51 -5.90
CA GLU A 112 1.75 4.22 -5.95
C GLU A 112 2.81 4.15 -7.05
N PHE A 113 2.62 4.86 -8.17
CA PHE A 113 3.63 4.89 -9.21
C PHE A 113 4.89 5.63 -8.73
N VAL A 114 4.74 6.82 -8.16
CA VAL A 114 5.87 7.62 -7.67
C VAL A 114 6.54 6.96 -6.47
N PHE A 115 5.76 6.58 -5.45
CA PHE A 115 6.33 6.12 -4.19
C PHE A 115 6.75 4.65 -4.23
N ARG A 116 6.12 3.79 -5.04
CA ARG A 116 6.50 2.37 -5.16
C ARG A 116 7.26 2.09 -6.43
N SER A 117 6.70 2.39 -7.58
CA SER A 117 7.33 2.01 -8.85
C SER A 117 8.62 2.78 -9.12
N CYS A 118 8.75 4.04 -8.69
CA CYS A 118 9.97 4.82 -8.88
C CYS A 118 10.91 4.79 -7.68
N MET A 119 10.42 5.12 -6.47
CA MET A 119 11.28 5.29 -5.30
C MET A 119 11.80 3.97 -4.72
N VAL A 120 10.98 2.91 -4.63
CA VAL A 120 11.40 1.64 -4.01
C VAL A 120 12.54 0.96 -4.79
N PRO A 121 12.49 0.82 -6.13
CA PRO A 121 13.62 0.30 -6.90
C PRO A 121 14.93 1.05 -6.66
N LEU A 122 14.90 2.38 -6.55
CA LEU A 122 16.10 3.17 -6.27
C LEU A 122 16.68 2.84 -4.89
N LEU A 123 15.83 2.62 -3.89
CA LEU A 123 16.27 2.22 -2.55
C LEU A 123 16.83 0.79 -2.54
N VAL A 124 16.25 -0.13 -3.33
CA VAL A 124 16.81 -1.48 -3.52
C VAL A 124 18.18 -1.42 -4.19
N CYS A 125 18.33 -0.63 -5.26
CA CYS A 125 19.61 -0.43 -5.95
C CYS A 125 20.66 0.29 -5.09
N ALA A 126 20.22 1.07 -4.10
CA ALA A 126 21.09 1.70 -3.11
C ALA A 126 21.40 0.77 -1.92
N GLU A 127 21.07 -0.52 -2.03
CA GLU A 127 21.41 -1.57 -1.06
C GLU A 127 20.79 -1.36 0.33
N PHE A 128 19.66 -0.64 0.43
CA PHE A 128 18.92 -0.55 1.68
C PHE A 128 18.28 -1.89 2.03
N THR A 129 18.30 -2.25 3.32
CA THR A 129 17.64 -3.45 3.82
C THR A 129 16.13 -3.39 3.61
N VAL A 130 15.48 -4.55 3.45
CA VAL A 130 14.00 -4.66 3.32
C VAL A 130 13.27 -3.87 4.42
N LYS A 131 13.77 -3.93 5.67
CA LYS A 131 13.17 -3.22 6.80
C LYS A 131 13.29 -1.71 6.66
N GLN A 132 14.45 -1.19 6.24
CA GLN A 132 14.64 0.24 5.99
C GLN A 132 13.74 0.74 4.87
N ILE A 133 13.56 -0.04 3.81
CA ILE A 133 12.69 0.33 2.69
C ILE A 133 11.23 0.36 3.16
N ILE A 134 10.76 -0.69 3.85
CA ILE A 134 9.36 -0.78 4.32
C ILE A 134 9.03 0.29 5.36
N LEU A 135 9.95 0.62 6.28
CA LEU A 135 9.68 1.57 7.36
C LEU A 135 10.07 3.01 7.01
N GLY A 136 11.08 3.21 6.17
CA GLY A 136 11.64 4.51 5.83
C GLY A 136 10.94 5.18 4.66
N SER A 137 10.68 4.46 3.56
CA SER A 137 10.00 5.02 2.38
C SER A 137 8.63 5.66 2.69
N PRO A 138 7.79 5.11 3.60
CA PRO A 138 6.51 5.71 3.93
C PRO A 138 6.62 7.03 4.70
N LEU A 139 7.76 7.31 5.34
CA LEU A 139 7.95 8.59 6.04
C LEU A 139 7.99 9.75 5.05
N MET A 140 8.54 9.54 3.86
CA MET A 140 8.51 10.54 2.78
C MET A 140 7.10 10.72 2.23
N PHE A 141 6.34 9.62 2.10
CA PHE A 141 4.93 9.64 1.71
C PHE A 141 4.05 10.38 2.74
N GLY A 142 4.25 10.10 4.03
CA GLY A 142 3.55 10.78 5.12
C GLY A 142 3.95 12.25 5.24
N ALA A 143 5.24 12.57 5.11
CA ALA A 143 5.75 13.94 5.19
C ALA A 143 5.16 14.86 4.12
N ALA A 144 4.85 14.32 2.93
CA ALA A 144 4.18 15.07 1.87
C ALA A 144 2.84 15.66 2.33
N HIS A 145 2.19 15.10 3.37
CA HIS A 145 0.91 15.55 3.90
C HIS A 145 1.03 16.58 5.06
N LEU A 146 2.24 16.88 5.54
CA LEU A 146 2.45 17.86 6.61
C LEU A 146 2.00 19.27 6.22
N HIS A 147 1.93 19.57 4.92
CA HIS A 147 1.45 20.87 4.42
C HIS A 147 0.00 21.18 4.85
N HIS A 148 -0.83 20.16 5.11
CA HIS A 148 -2.20 20.34 5.61
C HIS A 148 -2.26 21.00 6.98
N PHE A 149 -1.19 20.92 7.79
CA PHE A 149 -1.15 21.60 9.07
C PHE A 149 -1.29 23.12 8.91
N LEU A 150 -0.48 23.69 8.02
CA LEU A 150 -0.53 25.11 7.71
C LEU A 150 -1.87 25.51 7.09
N GLU A 151 -2.42 24.64 6.25
CA GLU A 151 -3.74 24.84 5.64
C GLU A 151 -4.85 24.90 6.69
N TYR A 152 -4.91 23.95 7.62
CA TYR A 152 -5.93 23.92 8.67
C TYR A 152 -5.87 25.14 9.60
N VAL A 153 -4.65 25.55 9.99
CA VAL A 153 -4.47 26.74 10.83
C VAL A 153 -4.91 28.01 10.08
N ARG A 154 -4.59 28.12 8.79
CA ARG A 154 -5.03 29.25 7.94
C ARG A 154 -6.56 29.32 7.78
N HIS A 155 -7.23 28.18 7.75
CA HIS A 155 -8.69 28.09 7.68
C HIS A 155 -9.38 28.21 9.05
N GLY A 156 -8.67 28.70 10.09
CA GLY A 156 -9.25 29.05 11.38
C GLY A 156 -9.43 27.88 12.35
N ARG A 157 -8.90 26.70 12.03
CA ARG A 157 -8.90 25.56 12.97
C ARG A 157 -7.88 25.81 14.09
N SER A 158 -8.22 25.41 15.32
CA SER A 158 -7.27 25.53 16.43
C SER A 158 -5.99 24.75 16.12
N PRO A 159 -4.79 25.26 16.48
CA PRO A 159 -3.53 24.55 16.24
C PRO A 159 -3.50 23.15 16.87
N LYS A 160 -4.19 22.95 18.00
CA LYS A 160 -4.32 21.65 18.66
C LYS A 160 -5.11 20.66 17.81
N ASP A 161 -6.26 21.07 17.28
CA ASP A 161 -7.11 20.21 16.45
C ASP A 161 -6.46 19.94 15.09
N ALA A 162 -5.78 20.94 14.53
CA ALA A 162 -4.99 20.81 13.31
C ALA A 162 -3.84 19.80 13.52
N ALA A 163 -3.09 19.92 14.62
CA ALA A 163 -2.01 18.98 14.96
C ALA A 163 -2.52 17.56 15.17
N LEU A 164 -3.65 17.38 15.88
CA LEU A 164 -4.24 16.06 16.11
C LEU A 164 -4.67 15.41 14.79
N THR A 165 -5.30 16.18 13.90
CA THR A 165 -5.77 15.68 12.61
C THR A 165 -4.62 15.30 11.69
N VAL A 166 -3.62 16.18 11.57
CA VAL A 166 -2.44 15.91 10.74
C VAL A 166 -1.60 14.79 11.33
N GLY A 167 -1.49 14.70 12.66
CA GLY A 167 -0.80 13.59 13.33
C GLY A 167 -1.48 12.25 13.05
N PHE A 168 -2.80 12.20 13.11
CA PHE A 168 -3.56 11.00 12.73
C PHE A 168 -3.39 10.65 11.25
N GLN A 169 -3.48 11.65 10.37
CA GLN A 169 -3.25 11.49 8.94
C GLN A 169 -1.83 10.96 8.66
N LEU A 170 -0.82 11.52 9.30
CA LEU A 170 0.59 11.11 9.16
C LEU A 170 0.79 9.66 9.62
N LEU A 171 0.26 9.30 10.79
CA LEU A 171 0.35 7.94 11.30
C LEU A 171 -0.31 6.95 10.35
N TYR A 172 -1.55 7.22 9.95
CA TYR A 172 -2.30 6.33 9.08
C TYR A 172 -1.68 6.17 7.69
N THR A 173 -1.31 7.29 7.06
CA THR A 173 -0.65 7.27 5.74
C THR A 173 0.71 6.58 5.78
N SER A 174 1.45 6.72 6.88
CA SER A 174 2.72 6.00 7.08
C SER A 174 2.50 4.49 7.24
N LEU A 175 1.50 4.07 8.03
CA LEU A 175 1.14 2.65 8.21
C LEU A 175 0.67 2.01 6.89
N PHE A 176 -0.23 2.69 6.19
CA PHE A 176 -0.67 2.25 4.85
C PHE A 176 0.52 2.20 3.90
N GLY A 177 1.39 3.21 3.93
CA GLY A 177 2.56 3.24 3.07
C GLY A 177 3.54 2.09 3.34
N ALA A 178 3.72 1.69 4.60
CA ALA A 178 4.54 0.53 4.97
C ALA A 178 3.93 -0.77 4.42
N TYR A 179 2.61 -0.94 4.59
CA TYR A 179 1.87 -2.05 4.01
C TYR A 179 1.98 -2.09 2.48
N ALA A 180 1.84 -0.93 1.83
CA ALA A 180 1.94 -0.80 0.38
C ALA A 180 3.33 -1.17 -0.15
N THR A 181 4.38 -0.69 0.52
CA THR A 181 5.76 -1.05 0.19
C THR A 181 6.00 -2.54 0.39
N PHE A 182 5.49 -3.13 1.48
CA PHE A 182 5.58 -4.56 1.72
C PHE A 182 4.92 -5.37 0.60
N ILE A 183 3.67 -5.07 0.23
CA ILE A 183 2.97 -5.76 -0.87
C ILE A 183 3.71 -5.61 -2.19
N PHE A 184 4.20 -4.40 -2.50
CA PHE A 184 4.96 -4.16 -3.73
C PHE A 184 6.25 -4.97 -3.78
N LEU A 185 7.04 -5.03 -2.70
CA LEU A 185 8.26 -5.83 -2.65
C LEU A 185 7.98 -7.34 -2.76
N ARG A 186 6.93 -7.82 -2.10
CA ARG A 186 6.59 -9.26 -2.10
C ARG A 186 6.02 -9.72 -3.45
N THR A 187 5.18 -8.90 -4.09
CA THR A 187 4.53 -9.26 -5.36
C THR A 187 5.36 -8.85 -6.58
N GLY A 188 6.08 -7.73 -6.53
CA GLY A 188 6.73 -7.12 -7.68
C GLY A 188 5.76 -6.57 -8.71
N HIS A 189 4.53 -6.20 -8.32
CA HIS A 189 3.49 -5.74 -9.23
C HIS A 189 2.90 -4.38 -8.84
N PHE A 190 2.94 -3.42 -9.77
CA PHE A 190 2.28 -2.13 -9.62
C PHE A 190 0.74 -2.27 -9.55
N ALA A 191 0.15 -3.08 -10.43
CA ALA A 191 -1.30 -3.29 -10.49
C ALA A 191 -1.87 -3.85 -9.17
N SER A 192 -1.08 -4.67 -8.46
CA SER A 192 -1.45 -5.21 -7.16
C SER A 192 -1.73 -4.09 -6.15
N ILE A 193 -0.71 -3.25 -5.91
CA ILE A 193 -0.81 -2.22 -4.89
C ILE A 193 -1.74 -1.07 -5.32
N PHE A 194 -1.80 -0.75 -6.61
CA PHE A 194 -2.77 0.20 -7.13
C PHE A 194 -4.20 -0.19 -6.74
N LEU A 195 -4.61 -1.44 -7.02
CA LEU A 195 -5.97 -1.89 -6.70
C LEU A 195 -6.22 -2.00 -5.19
N VAL A 196 -5.23 -2.43 -4.41
CA VAL A 196 -5.30 -2.42 -2.94
C VAL A 196 -5.53 -1.00 -2.40
N HIS A 197 -4.82 -0.01 -2.95
CA HIS A 197 -5.02 1.40 -2.58
C HIS A 197 -6.43 1.87 -2.96
N VAL A 198 -6.89 1.62 -4.20
CA VAL A 198 -8.26 1.94 -4.61
C VAL A 198 -9.28 1.33 -3.64
N PHE A 199 -9.12 0.05 -3.28
CA PHE A 199 -9.99 -0.62 -2.33
C PHE A 199 -9.98 0.06 -0.95
N CYS A 200 -8.82 0.38 -0.41
CA CYS A 200 -8.69 1.10 0.86
C CYS A 200 -9.37 2.48 0.81
N ASN A 201 -9.24 3.23 -0.29
CA ASN A 201 -9.90 4.53 -0.45
C ASN A 201 -11.43 4.39 -0.54
N VAL A 202 -11.94 3.33 -1.18
CA VAL A 202 -13.38 3.04 -1.22
C VAL A 202 -13.92 2.66 0.15
N MET A 203 -13.19 1.83 0.90
CA MET A 203 -13.63 1.39 2.23
C MET A 203 -13.52 2.49 3.29
N GLY A 204 -12.49 3.35 3.18
CA GLY A 204 -12.23 4.42 4.14
C GLY A 204 -11.88 3.90 5.54
N PHE A 205 -12.04 4.76 6.54
CA PHE A 205 -11.76 4.38 7.93
C PHE A 205 -12.86 3.48 8.51
N PRO A 206 -12.52 2.66 9.52
CA PRO A 206 -13.51 1.96 10.33
C PRO A 206 -14.61 2.91 10.81
N ASP A 207 -15.85 2.59 10.46
CA ASP A 207 -17.02 3.35 10.89
C ASP A 207 -17.34 3.00 12.34
N LEU A 208 -17.01 3.91 13.26
CA LEU A 208 -17.26 3.77 14.69
C LEU A 208 -18.61 4.36 15.14
N SER A 209 -19.47 4.79 14.19
CA SER A 209 -20.77 5.37 14.52
C SER A 209 -21.70 4.39 15.24
N PHE A 210 -21.47 3.08 15.14
CA PHE A 210 -22.25 2.04 15.84
C PHE A 210 -22.15 2.13 17.38
N PHE A 211 -21.20 2.89 17.93
CA PHE A 211 -21.18 3.19 19.37
C PHE A 211 -22.21 4.23 19.79
N ASN A 212 -22.66 5.08 18.87
CA ASN A 212 -23.70 6.05 19.14
C ASN A 212 -25.07 5.35 19.14
N PRO A 213 -25.87 5.46 20.21
CA PRO A 213 -27.23 4.89 20.28
C PRO A 213 -28.16 5.32 19.14
N GLU A 214 -27.95 6.51 18.58
CA GLU A 214 -28.74 7.06 17.47
C GLU A 214 -28.40 6.43 16.11
N SER A 215 -27.32 5.63 16.03
CA SER A 215 -26.92 4.99 14.78
C SER A 215 -27.76 3.76 14.48
N SER A 216 -28.17 3.59 13.23
CA SER A 216 -28.86 2.38 12.75
C SER A 216 -28.03 1.10 12.87
N LEU A 217 -26.72 1.23 13.11
CA LEU A 217 -25.78 0.13 13.34
C LEU A 217 -25.62 -0.26 14.81
N HIS A 218 -26.11 0.56 15.75
CA HIS A 218 -25.98 0.31 17.19
C HIS A 218 -26.49 -1.06 17.67
N PRO A 219 -27.59 -1.62 17.11
CA PRO A 219 -28.04 -2.98 17.46
C PRO A 219 -26.99 -4.05 17.16
N TYR A 220 -26.12 -3.84 16.16
CA TYR A 220 -25.13 -4.80 15.68
C TYR A 220 -23.72 -4.56 16.24
N ARG A 221 -23.56 -3.64 17.22
CA ARG A 221 -22.25 -3.19 17.73
C ARG A 221 -21.30 -4.32 18.15
N LEU A 222 -21.80 -5.35 18.84
CA LEU A 222 -20.97 -6.47 19.29
C LEU A 222 -20.50 -7.34 18.12
N VAL A 223 -21.39 -7.54 17.12
CA VAL A 223 -21.07 -8.29 15.91
C VAL A 223 -20.05 -7.51 15.07
N LEU A 224 -20.22 -6.19 14.93
CA LEU A 224 -19.26 -5.32 14.24
C LEU A 224 -17.90 -5.31 14.92
N LEU A 225 -17.86 -5.19 16.25
CA LEU A 225 -16.62 -5.27 17.02
C LEU A 225 -15.92 -6.62 16.84
N GLY A 226 -16.68 -7.72 16.91
CA GLY A 226 -16.18 -9.05 16.59
C GLY A 226 -15.60 -9.12 15.18
N ALA A 227 -16.31 -8.59 14.17
CA ALA A 227 -15.86 -8.58 12.79
C ALA A 227 -14.57 -7.77 12.56
N TYR A 228 -14.40 -6.62 13.22
CA TYR A 228 -13.13 -5.89 13.20
C TYR A 228 -12.00 -6.70 13.84
N PHE A 229 -12.23 -7.31 15.01
CA PHE A 229 -11.24 -8.12 15.70
C PHE A 229 -10.81 -9.34 14.88
N PHE A 230 -11.79 -10.13 14.41
CA PHE A 230 -11.53 -11.31 13.58
C PHE A 230 -10.91 -10.94 12.23
N GLY A 231 -11.26 -9.78 11.65
CA GLY A 231 -10.62 -9.28 10.44
C GLY A 231 -9.13 -8.98 10.64
N ILE A 232 -8.77 -8.28 11.73
CA ILE A 232 -7.36 -8.00 12.08
C ILE A 232 -6.61 -9.30 12.40
N TYR A 233 -7.23 -10.20 13.18
CA TYR A 233 -6.63 -11.48 13.53
C TYR A 233 -6.38 -12.34 12.27
N GLY A 234 -7.39 -12.46 11.41
CA GLY A 234 -7.29 -13.19 10.14
C GLY A 234 -6.23 -12.59 9.21
N PHE A 235 -6.20 -11.26 9.07
CA PHE A 235 -5.15 -10.57 8.32
C PHE A 235 -3.76 -10.89 8.86
N SER A 236 -3.57 -10.84 10.19
CA SER A 236 -2.27 -11.10 10.82
C SER A 236 -1.76 -12.53 10.56
N LEU A 237 -2.67 -13.51 10.48
CA LEU A 237 -2.32 -14.90 10.17
C LEU A 237 -2.05 -15.11 8.67
N LEU A 238 -2.86 -14.47 7.81
CA LEU A 238 -2.85 -14.71 6.37
C LEU A 238 -1.83 -13.87 5.61
N LEU A 239 -1.41 -12.71 6.16
CA LEU A 239 -0.55 -11.76 5.46
C LEU A 239 0.73 -12.42 4.95
N MET A 240 1.51 -13.05 5.81
CA MET A 240 2.78 -13.68 5.43
C MET A 240 2.61 -14.85 4.44
N PRO A 241 1.79 -15.88 4.70
CA PRO A 241 1.68 -17.02 3.80
C PRO A 241 1.07 -16.67 2.44
N LEU A 242 0.09 -15.76 2.39
CA LEU A 242 -0.55 -15.37 1.14
C LEU A 242 0.24 -14.34 0.35
N THR A 243 1.25 -13.70 0.95
CA THR A 243 2.17 -12.79 0.24
C THR A 243 3.52 -13.43 -0.02
N GLU A 244 3.62 -14.76 -0.07
CA GLU A 244 4.88 -15.45 -0.39
C GLU A 244 5.33 -15.14 -1.85
N PRO A 245 6.53 -14.58 -2.08
CA PRO A 245 7.02 -14.13 -3.38
C PRO A 245 7.01 -15.20 -4.47
N ALA A 246 7.16 -16.46 -4.07
CA ALA A 246 7.08 -17.61 -4.98
C ALA A 246 5.71 -17.72 -5.67
N ILE A 247 4.62 -17.30 -5.02
CA ILE A 247 3.26 -17.29 -5.59
C ILE A 247 3.16 -16.34 -6.79
N TYR A 248 3.98 -15.27 -6.80
CA TYR A 248 3.97 -14.20 -7.79
C TYR A 248 5.15 -14.25 -8.75
N SER A 249 6.05 -15.23 -8.59
CA SER A 249 7.32 -15.31 -9.32
C SER A 249 8.13 -14.00 -9.21
N SER A 250 8.13 -13.33 -8.06
CA SER A 250 8.69 -11.98 -7.88
C SER A 250 10.23 -11.95 -7.97
N GLY A 251 10.76 -11.40 -9.07
CA GLY A 251 12.21 -11.17 -9.22
C GLY A 251 12.74 -10.06 -8.30
N MET A 252 11.90 -9.05 -8.00
CA MET A 252 12.25 -7.93 -7.13
C MET A 252 12.58 -8.40 -5.71
N TRP A 253 11.82 -9.37 -5.20
CA TRP A 253 12.08 -9.95 -3.88
C TRP A 253 13.43 -10.67 -3.83
N ASN A 254 13.77 -11.43 -4.87
CA ASN A 254 15.04 -12.17 -4.93
C ASN A 254 16.25 -11.22 -4.87
N MET A 255 16.19 -10.09 -5.58
CA MET A 255 17.24 -9.07 -5.51
C MET A 255 17.34 -8.41 -4.13
N THR A 256 16.21 -8.11 -3.50
CA THR A 256 16.19 -7.47 -2.17
C THR A 256 16.64 -8.43 -1.06
N ALA A 257 16.29 -9.72 -1.17
CA ALA A 257 16.71 -10.76 -0.23
C ALA A 257 18.21 -11.10 -0.35
N SER A 258 18.73 -11.17 -1.59
CA SER A 258 20.15 -11.41 -1.85
C SER A 258 21.07 -10.32 -1.29
N ALA A 259 20.62 -9.05 -1.28
CA ALA A 259 21.37 -7.96 -0.65
C ALA A 259 21.53 -8.15 0.87
N THR A 260 20.53 -8.76 1.53
CA THR A 260 20.56 -9.01 2.99
C THR A 260 21.54 -10.14 3.35
N GLU A 261 21.70 -11.13 2.46
CA GLU A 261 22.68 -12.23 2.66
C GLU A 261 24.12 -11.76 2.45
N HIS A 262 24.38 -10.86 1.50
CA HIS A 262 25.71 -10.27 1.29
C HIS A 262 26.18 -9.44 2.50
N GLU A 263 25.27 -8.74 3.19
CA GLU A 263 25.58 -7.98 4.40
C GLU A 263 25.97 -8.89 5.57
N LEU A 264 25.30 -10.05 5.71
CA LEU A 264 25.67 -11.08 6.68
C LEU A 264 27.06 -11.65 6.38
N VAL A 265 27.33 -12.03 5.13
CA VAL A 265 28.63 -12.61 4.73
C VAL A 265 29.77 -11.60 4.95
N PHE A 266 29.60 -10.33 4.60
CA PHE A 266 30.63 -9.31 4.81
C PHE A 266 30.89 -9.02 6.30
N GLY A 267 29.84 -9.00 7.13
CA GLY A 267 29.98 -8.83 8.59
C GLY A 267 30.75 -9.96 9.27
N TYR A 268 30.69 -11.18 8.74
CA TYR A 268 31.48 -12.31 9.23
C TYR A 268 32.95 -12.28 8.75
N THR A 269 33.24 -11.72 7.58
CA THR A 269 34.62 -11.59 7.08
C THR A 269 35.40 -10.42 7.67
N GLU A 270 34.76 -9.38 8.19
CA GLU A 270 35.45 -8.30 8.91
C GLU A 270 35.73 -8.62 10.40
N THR A 271 35.28 -9.78 10.89
CA THR A 271 35.45 -10.22 12.29
C THR A 271 36.42 -11.39 12.48
N LEU A 272 37.25 -11.70 11.47
CA LEU A 272 38.36 -12.66 11.52
C LEU A 272 39.68 -12.00 11.11
#